data_AF-A0ABD0NDK1-F1
#
_entry.id   AF-A0ABD0NDK1-F1
#
_cell.length_a   1.000
_cell.length_b   1.000
_cell.length_c   1.000
_cell.angle_alpha   90.00
_cell.angle_beta   90.00
_cell.angle_gamma   90.00
#
_symmetry.space_group_name_H-M   'P 1'
#
loop_
_entity.id
_entity.type
_entity.pdbx_description
1 polymer ?
#
loop_
_entity_poly.entity_id
_entity_poly.type
_entity_poly.pdbx_seq_one_letter_code
_entity_poly.pdbx_strand_id
1 'polypeptide(L)'
;MYVCDLIEPVKAVLRRHTEVFSDKPSAIKDFKATIRVHPDATPIFQKARPVPYALREAVEKELDRLEKAGIVSKIDRSGWAAPKSDKSIRICGDYKVTINQNLEEETYPLPNTEDLFAKLAGGTLFSKLDLAHAYQQLKLDQNSEKYLTINTHCGLYKYHHLSYGVGSAPSIFQAVMDQILQGLHHVTCFLDDILVTASTKEKHIRKLDEVLMRHGEVWPQSKTFQVIWGTASTKKDFTLLMKR
;
A
#
# COMPACT_ATOMS: atom_id res chain seq x y z
N MET A 1 1.15 22.31 -13.95
CA MET A 1 1.49 21.95 -12.56
C MET A 1 2.93 22.36 -12.32
N TYR A 2 3.14 23.37 -11.49
CA TYR A 2 4.49 23.70 -11.04
C TYR A 2 4.79 22.77 -9.87
N VAL A 3 5.65 21.78 -10.06
CA VAL A 3 6.32 21.12 -8.95
C VAL A 3 7.35 22.14 -8.47
N CYS A 4 6.97 22.96 -7.48
CA CYS A 4 7.91 23.89 -6.89
C CYS A 4 8.87 23.12 -5.97
N ASP A 5 10.11 23.57 -5.89
CA ASP A 5 11.01 23.14 -4.82
C ASP A 5 10.30 23.28 -3.46
N LEU A 6 10.48 22.28 -2.60
CA LEU A 6 9.88 22.30 -1.27
C LEU A 6 10.33 23.58 -0.54
N ILE A 7 9.35 24.36 -0.11
CA ILE A 7 9.60 25.56 0.69
C ILE A 7 10.20 25.18 2.04
N GLU A 8 11.02 26.06 2.61
CA GLU A 8 11.74 25.79 3.87
C GLU A 8 10.83 25.35 5.03
N PRO A 9 9.64 25.93 5.23
CA PRO A 9 8.73 25.45 6.27
C PRO A 9 8.29 23.99 6.08
N VAL A 10 8.06 23.55 4.84
CA VAL A 10 7.73 22.15 4.55
C VAL A 10 8.94 21.26 4.85
N LYS A 11 10.13 21.63 4.39
CA LYS A 11 11.39 20.92 4.72
C LYS A 11 11.61 20.80 6.23
N ALA A 12 11.27 21.84 7.00
CA ALA A 12 11.36 21.81 8.46
C ALA A 12 10.40 20.79 9.08
N VAL A 13 9.16 20.67 8.58
CA VAL A 13 8.23 19.59 9.02
C VAL A 13 8.82 18.23 8.71
N LEU A 14 9.26 17.99 7.47
CA LEU A 14 9.79 16.67 7.08
C LEU A 14 10.99 16.27 7.95
N ARG A 15 11.87 17.22 8.31
CA ARG A 15 13.01 16.98 9.20
C ARG A 15 12.62 16.63 10.64
N ARG A 16 11.43 17.00 11.11
CA ARG A 16 10.95 16.61 12.45
C ARG A 16 10.46 15.18 12.51
N HIS A 17 10.03 14.62 11.38
CA HIS A 17 9.43 13.28 11.29
C HIS A 17 10.33 12.28 10.56
N THR A 18 11.66 12.47 10.55
CA THR A 18 12.60 11.67 9.73
C THR A 18 12.48 10.15 9.86
N GLU A 19 12.00 9.65 11.00
CA GLU A 19 11.70 8.25 11.24
C GLU A 19 10.68 7.69 10.24
N VAL A 20 9.69 8.49 9.83
CA VAL A 20 8.67 8.07 8.86
C VAL A 20 9.16 8.05 7.41
N PHE A 21 10.43 8.42 7.18
CA PHE A 21 11.12 8.42 5.88
C PHE A 21 12.18 7.29 5.81
N SER A 22 12.14 6.35 6.74
CA SER A 22 13.14 5.28 6.81
C SER A 22 13.01 4.27 5.68
N ASP A 23 14.14 3.82 5.13
CA ASP A 23 14.19 2.66 4.22
C ASP A 23 13.90 1.33 4.91
N LYS A 24 13.77 1.30 6.24
CA LYS A 24 13.43 0.10 7.00
C LYS A 24 11.93 -0.16 6.90
N PRO A 25 11.47 -1.27 6.29
CA PRO A 25 10.06 -1.58 6.28
C PRO A 25 9.59 -1.95 7.69
N SER A 26 8.60 -1.23 8.20
CA SER A 26 7.84 -1.63 9.39
C SER A 26 6.39 -1.92 9.04
N ALA A 27 5.74 -2.77 9.85
CA ALA A 27 4.32 -3.02 9.72
C ALA A 27 3.51 -1.93 10.41
N ILE A 28 2.32 -1.66 9.87
CA ILE A 28 1.29 -0.86 10.53
C ILE A 28 0.94 -1.56 11.86
N LYS A 29 1.06 -0.85 12.97
CA LYS A 29 0.70 -1.37 14.31
C LYS A 29 -0.81 -1.50 14.43
N ASP A 30 -1.26 -2.42 15.28
CA ASP A 30 -2.65 -2.59 15.70
C ASP A 30 -3.69 -2.92 14.61
N PHE A 31 -3.30 -2.90 13.33
CA PHE A 31 -4.12 -3.30 12.20
C PHE A 31 -3.63 -4.62 11.59
N LYS A 32 -4.58 -5.46 11.18
CA LYS A 32 -4.33 -6.67 10.40
C LYS A 32 -5.33 -6.78 9.26
N ALA A 33 -4.87 -7.28 8.12
CA ALA A 33 -5.70 -7.65 6.99
C ALA A 33 -6.27 -9.05 7.20
N THR A 34 -7.58 -9.17 7.02
CA THR A 34 -8.28 -10.45 6.98
C THR A 34 -8.72 -10.74 5.56
N ILE A 35 -8.43 -11.94 5.07
CA ILE A 35 -8.85 -12.42 3.76
C ILE A 35 -10.06 -13.33 3.95
N ARG A 36 -11.23 -12.87 3.54
CA ARG A 36 -12.47 -13.65 3.57
C ARG A 36 -12.65 -14.41 2.28
N VAL A 37 -12.92 -15.70 2.40
CA VAL A 37 -13.26 -16.59 1.29
C VAL A 37 -14.58 -17.26 1.58
N HIS A 38 -15.35 -17.58 0.54
CA HIS A 38 -16.61 -18.28 0.69
C HIS A 38 -16.42 -19.58 1.50
N PRO A 39 -17.37 -19.94 2.40
CA PRO A 39 -17.24 -21.14 3.22
C PRO A 39 -17.03 -22.44 2.42
N ASP A 40 -17.60 -22.51 1.22
CA ASP A 40 -17.52 -23.66 0.32
C ASP A 40 -16.27 -23.63 -0.60
N ALA A 41 -15.39 -22.63 -0.43
CA ALA A 41 -14.20 -22.47 -1.26
C ALA A 41 -13.23 -23.65 -1.08
N THR A 42 -12.95 -24.35 -2.17
CA THR A 42 -11.96 -25.43 -2.20
C THR A 42 -10.57 -24.89 -2.56
N PRO A 43 -9.49 -25.37 -1.90
CA PRO A 43 -8.14 -24.92 -2.23
C PRO A 43 -7.72 -25.18 -3.67
N ILE A 44 -7.13 -24.17 -4.30
CA ILE A 44 -6.59 -24.25 -5.67
C ILE A 44 -5.06 -24.18 -5.62
N PHE A 45 -4.42 -25.26 -6.06
CA PHE A 45 -2.97 -25.34 -6.21
C PHE A 45 -2.56 -25.23 -7.67
N GLN A 46 -1.82 -24.18 -8.01
CA GLN A 46 -1.25 -23.98 -9.33
C GLN A 46 0.26 -24.24 -9.30
N LYS A 47 0.76 -24.89 -10.35
CA LYS A 47 2.20 -25.15 -10.50
C LYS A 47 2.97 -23.86 -10.81
N ALA A 48 4.22 -23.78 -10.36
CA ALA A 48 5.11 -22.68 -10.70
C ALA A 48 5.24 -22.50 -12.22
N ARG A 49 5.25 -21.24 -12.67
CA ARG A 49 5.53 -20.90 -14.06
C ARG A 49 7.04 -20.84 -14.30
N PRO A 50 7.53 -21.16 -15.51
CA PRO A 50 8.94 -21.00 -15.84
C PRO A 50 9.38 -19.53 -15.70
N VAL A 51 10.45 -19.31 -14.95
CA VAL A 51 11.14 -18.01 -14.87
C VAL A 51 12.28 -18.02 -15.91
N PRO A 52 12.39 -16.99 -16.79
CA PRO A 52 13.50 -16.86 -17.72
C PRO A 52 14.84 -16.98 -17.03
N TYR A 53 15.79 -17.71 -17.63
CA TYR A 53 17.10 -18.00 -17.02
C TYR A 53 17.81 -16.73 -16.52
N ALA A 54 17.79 -15.67 -17.34
CA ALA A 54 18.40 -14.37 -17.03
C ALA A 54 17.83 -13.68 -15.77
N LEU A 55 16.65 -14.08 -15.28
CA LEU A 55 15.98 -13.46 -14.14
C LEU A 55 15.95 -14.34 -12.89
N ARG A 56 16.42 -15.60 -12.99
CA ARG A 56 16.35 -16.55 -11.86
C ARG A 56 17.10 -16.05 -10.65
N GLU A 57 18.37 -15.68 -10.82
CA GLU A 57 19.20 -15.18 -9.72
C GLU A 57 18.60 -13.91 -9.07
N ALA A 58 18.03 -13.02 -9.86
CA ALA A 58 17.39 -11.82 -9.35
C ALA A 58 16.10 -12.13 -8.56
N VAL A 59 15.31 -13.10 -9.02
CA VAL A 59 14.11 -13.58 -8.32
C VAL A 59 14.47 -14.31 -7.02
N GLU A 60 15.51 -15.13 -7.03
CA GLU A 60 16.05 -15.82 -5.84
C GLU A 60 16.52 -14.80 -4.80
N LYS A 61 17.31 -13.80 -5.18
CA LYS A 61 17.76 -12.72 -4.29
C LYS A 61 16.59 -11.94 -3.69
N GLU A 62 15.54 -11.69 -4.47
CA GLU A 62 14.37 -10.98 -3.97
C GLU A 62 13.55 -11.86 -2.99
N LEU A 63 13.42 -13.16 -3.24
CA LEU A 63 12.82 -14.09 -2.29
C LEU A 63 13.60 -14.12 -0.97
N ASP A 64 14.93 -14.23 -1.03
CA ASP A 64 15.80 -14.20 0.15
C ASP A 64 15.65 -12.88 0.92
N ARG A 65 15.53 -11.74 0.22
CA ARG A 65 15.30 -10.43 0.83
C ARG A 65 13.97 -10.39 1.57
N LEU A 66 12.89 -10.88 0.94
CA LEU A 66 11.56 -10.92 1.53
C LEU A 66 11.49 -11.87 2.74
N GLU A 67 12.18 -13.00 2.68
CA GLU A 67 12.25 -13.96 3.79
C GLU A 67 13.03 -13.41 4.97
N LYS A 68 14.21 -12.79 4.73
CA LYS A 68 14.98 -12.08 5.78
C LYS A 68 14.21 -10.92 6.40
N ALA A 69 13.33 -10.27 5.63
CA ALA A 69 12.46 -9.21 6.11
C ALA A 69 11.21 -9.74 6.86
N GLY A 70 10.99 -11.05 6.90
CA GLY A 70 9.81 -11.67 7.52
C GLY A 70 8.50 -11.43 6.76
N ILE A 71 8.56 -11.01 5.50
CA ILE A 71 7.38 -10.76 4.65
C ILE A 71 6.81 -12.08 4.12
N VAL A 72 7.69 -13.04 3.84
CA VAL A 72 7.34 -14.40 3.43
C VAL A 72 8.12 -15.42 4.24
N SER A 73 7.61 -16.65 4.31
CA SER A 73 8.38 -17.80 4.79
C SER A 73 8.23 -18.98 3.83
N LYS A 74 9.33 -19.71 3.61
CA LYS A 74 9.29 -20.97 2.89
C LYS A 74 8.46 -22.02 3.64
N ILE A 75 7.67 -22.79 2.89
CA ILE A 75 6.85 -23.89 3.43
C ILE A 75 6.94 -25.11 2.52
N ASP A 76 6.70 -26.30 3.08
CA ASP A 76 6.80 -27.55 2.32
C ASP A 76 5.50 -27.94 1.62
N ARG A 77 4.36 -27.56 2.22
CA ARG A 77 3.02 -28.01 1.78
C ARG A 77 2.01 -26.89 1.92
N SER A 78 1.12 -26.79 0.94
CA SER A 78 -0.04 -25.90 1.00
C SER A 78 -1.16 -26.46 0.11
N GLY A 79 -2.41 -26.22 0.52
CA GLY A 79 -3.57 -26.46 -0.34
C GLY A 79 -3.80 -25.35 -1.36
N TRP A 80 -3.44 -24.11 -1.03
CA TRP A 80 -3.51 -22.95 -1.92
C TRP A 80 -2.12 -22.65 -2.45
N ALA A 81 -1.97 -22.41 -3.76
CA ALA A 81 -0.70 -21.93 -4.29
C ALA A 81 -0.91 -21.18 -5.61
N ALA A 82 -0.62 -19.89 -5.62
CA ALA A 82 -0.65 -19.08 -6.84
C ALA A 82 0.71 -19.14 -7.55
N PRO A 83 0.77 -19.30 -8.88
CA PRO A 83 2.05 -19.17 -9.58
C PRO A 83 2.50 -17.71 -9.52
N LYS A 84 3.80 -17.44 -9.60
CA LYS A 84 4.26 -16.06 -9.81
C LYS A 84 3.60 -15.44 -11.07
N SER A 85 3.05 -14.23 -10.94
CA SER A 85 2.16 -13.62 -11.95
C SER A 85 2.85 -13.26 -13.25
N ASP A 86 4.06 -12.71 -13.18
CA ASP A 86 4.76 -12.17 -14.33
C ASP A 86 6.22 -12.67 -14.42
N LYS A 87 6.87 -12.28 -15.52
CA LYS A 87 8.30 -12.50 -15.76
C LYS A 87 9.16 -11.35 -15.20
N SER A 88 8.69 -10.58 -14.21
CA SER A 88 9.51 -9.53 -13.58
C SER A 88 10.29 -10.07 -12.38
N ILE A 89 11.12 -9.24 -11.75
CA ILE A 89 11.81 -9.59 -10.50
C ILE A 89 10.83 -9.56 -9.32
N ARG A 90 9.77 -8.75 -9.39
CA ARG A 90 8.80 -8.57 -8.31
C ARG A 90 8.09 -9.89 -8.01
N ILE A 91 8.13 -10.27 -6.73
CA ILE A 91 7.45 -11.47 -6.25
C ILE A 91 5.99 -11.11 -5.96
N CYS A 92 5.10 -11.52 -6.85
CA CYS A 92 3.65 -11.41 -6.72
C CYS A 92 3.00 -12.71 -7.21
N GLY A 93 1.99 -13.19 -6.48
CA GLY A 93 1.17 -14.32 -6.91
C GLY A 93 0.14 -13.90 -7.95
N ASP A 94 -0.14 -14.78 -8.91
CA ASP A 94 -1.31 -14.68 -9.77
C ASP A 94 -2.56 -15.14 -9.01
N TYR A 95 -3.04 -14.29 -8.12
CA TYR A 95 -4.19 -14.60 -7.28
C TYR A 95 -5.51 -14.67 -8.07
N LYS A 96 -5.54 -14.18 -9.33
CA LYS A 96 -6.68 -14.29 -10.24
C LYS A 96 -7.04 -15.73 -10.54
N VAL A 97 -6.06 -16.63 -10.59
CA VAL A 97 -6.27 -18.06 -10.91
C VAL A 97 -6.36 -18.95 -9.66
N THR A 98 -6.47 -18.34 -8.48
CA THR A 98 -6.58 -19.04 -7.19
C THR A 98 -7.62 -18.38 -6.29
N ILE A 99 -7.19 -17.57 -5.33
CA ILE A 99 -8.04 -17.08 -4.25
C ILE A 99 -9.06 -16.04 -4.70
N ASN A 100 -8.77 -15.23 -5.74
CA ASN A 100 -9.68 -14.15 -6.15
C ASN A 100 -11.05 -14.65 -6.64
N GLN A 101 -11.12 -15.88 -7.13
CA GLN A 101 -12.38 -16.51 -7.57
C GLN A 101 -13.24 -17.01 -6.41
N ASN A 102 -12.66 -17.00 -5.20
CA ASN A 102 -13.25 -17.55 -3.98
C ASN A 102 -13.40 -16.49 -2.88
N LEU A 103 -12.97 -15.25 -3.11
CA LEU A 103 -13.11 -14.18 -2.14
C LEU A 103 -14.58 -13.87 -1.92
N GLU A 104 -14.96 -13.65 -0.66
CA GLU A 104 -16.24 -13.02 -0.38
C GLU A 104 -16.22 -11.59 -0.92
N GLU A 105 -17.38 -11.11 -1.39
CA GLU A 105 -17.51 -9.74 -1.88
C GLU A 105 -17.47 -8.77 -0.68
N GLU A 106 -16.28 -8.32 -0.31
CA GLU A 106 -16.09 -7.25 0.67
C GLU A 106 -16.30 -5.89 0.00
N THR A 107 -17.48 -5.31 0.19
CA THR A 107 -17.82 -3.96 -0.28
C THR A 107 -17.37 -2.91 0.75
N TYR A 108 -16.08 -2.54 0.70
CA TYR A 108 -15.68 -1.23 1.24
C TYR A 108 -15.77 -0.18 0.14
N PRO A 109 -16.49 0.93 0.33
CA PRO A 109 -16.63 1.95 -0.70
C PRO A 109 -15.29 2.65 -0.92
N LEU A 110 -14.66 2.39 -2.05
CA LEU A 110 -13.52 3.19 -2.47
C LEU A 110 -14.02 4.59 -2.87
N PRO A 111 -13.38 5.66 -2.40
CA PRO A 111 -13.82 7.00 -2.72
C PRO A 111 -13.69 7.22 -4.23
N ASN A 112 -14.76 7.71 -4.84
CA ASN A 112 -14.71 8.10 -6.24
C ASN A 112 -14.05 9.48 -6.37
N THR A 113 -13.81 9.92 -7.61
CA THR A 113 -13.13 11.20 -7.83
C THR A 113 -13.90 12.39 -7.25
N GLU A 114 -15.24 12.36 -7.28
CA GLU A 114 -16.08 13.43 -6.73
C GLU A 114 -16.02 13.49 -5.21
N ASP A 115 -15.97 12.33 -4.53
CA ASP A 115 -15.78 12.25 -3.08
C ASP A 115 -14.43 12.87 -2.66
N LEU A 116 -13.37 12.55 -3.41
CA LEU A 116 -12.05 13.13 -3.19
C LEU A 116 -12.07 14.64 -3.42
N PHE A 117 -12.73 15.12 -4.48
CA PHE A 117 -12.90 16.54 -4.75
C PHE A 117 -13.65 17.27 -3.63
N ALA A 118 -14.74 16.68 -3.14
CA ALA A 118 -15.54 17.26 -2.06
C ALA A 118 -14.73 17.40 -0.77
N LYS A 119 -13.97 16.36 -0.38
CA LYS A 119 -13.09 16.40 0.81
C LYS A 119 -11.98 17.46 0.69
N LEU A 120 -11.57 17.79 -0.52
CA LEU A 120 -10.46 18.69 -0.79
C LEU A 120 -10.91 20.10 -1.24
N ALA A 121 -12.22 20.34 -1.32
CA ALA A 121 -12.80 21.61 -1.71
C ALA A 121 -12.36 22.75 -0.78
N GLY A 122 -12.16 23.95 -1.36
CA GLY A 122 -11.70 25.15 -0.65
C GLY A 122 -10.20 25.19 -0.35
N GLY A 123 -9.46 24.12 -0.67
CA GLY A 123 -8.01 24.08 -0.62
C GLY A 123 -7.37 24.74 -1.84
N THR A 124 -6.31 25.53 -1.62
CA THR A 124 -5.52 26.17 -2.68
C THR A 124 -4.10 25.63 -2.74
N LEU A 125 -3.67 24.90 -1.70
CA LEU A 125 -2.35 24.32 -1.55
C LEU A 125 -2.47 22.82 -1.32
N PHE A 126 -1.64 22.03 -1.97
CA PHE A 126 -1.75 20.57 -1.94
C PHE A 126 -0.40 19.93 -1.61
N SER A 127 -0.45 18.84 -0.86
CA SER A 127 0.64 17.88 -0.73
C SER A 127 0.10 16.48 -0.96
N LYS A 128 0.85 15.71 -1.73
CA LYS A 128 0.65 14.28 -1.90
C LYS A 128 1.75 13.55 -1.13
N LEU A 129 1.42 12.50 -0.38
CA LEU A 129 2.37 11.59 0.26
C LEU A 129 2.12 10.20 -0.34
N ASP A 130 3.12 9.68 -1.05
CA ASP A 130 3.07 8.34 -1.66
C ASP A 130 3.68 7.30 -0.72
N LEU A 131 2.93 6.23 -0.44
CA LEU A 131 3.33 5.13 0.45
C LEU A 131 4.01 4.01 -0.35
N ALA A 132 5.34 3.90 -0.29
CA ALA A 132 6.04 2.84 -1.00
C ALA A 132 5.73 1.48 -0.38
N HIS A 133 5.42 0.49 -1.22
CA HIS A 133 5.07 -0.86 -0.79
C HIS A 133 3.87 -0.94 0.18
N ALA A 134 2.93 0.02 0.11
CA ALA A 134 1.74 0.17 0.96
C ALA A 134 1.16 -1.15 1.53
N TYR A 135 0.77 -2.08 0.65
CA TYR A 135 0.12 -3.32 1.09
C TYR A 135 1.05 -4.22 1.93
N GLN A 136 2.36 -4.22 1.63
CA GLN A 136 3.33 -5.00 2.39
C GLN A 136 3.58 -4.43 3.79
N GLN A 137 3.03 -3.28 4.18
CA GLN A 137 3.08 -2.84 5.57
C GLN A 137 1.90 -3.35 6.41
N LEU A 138 0.83 -3.83 5.79
CA LEU A 138 -0.30 -4.39 6.52
C LEU A 138 -0.12 -5.90 6.72
N LYS A 139 0.08 -6.34 7.97
CA LYS A 139 0.19 -7.76 8.31
C LYS A 139 -1.12 -8.48 8.08
N LEU A 140 -1.06 -9.73 7.66
CA LEU A 140 -2.22 -10.60 7.63
C LEU A 140 -2.50 -11.12 9.05
N ASP A 141 -3.77 -11.46 9.32
CA ASP A 141 -4.03 -12.38 10.40
C ASP A 141 -3.54 -13.81 10.05
N GLN A 142 -3.30 -14.61 11.08
CA GLN A 142 -2.71 -15.94 10.95
C GLN A 142 -3.58 -16.90 10.11
N ASN A 143 -4.91 -16.73 10.14
CA ASN A 143 -5.83 -17.58 9.40
C ASN A 143 -5.84 -17.25 7.91
N SER A 144 -5.49 -16.02 7.57
CA SER A 144 -5.47 -15.48 6.21
C SER A 144 -4.20 -15.82 5.44
N GLU A 145 -3.06 -15.98 6.14
CA GLU A 145 -1.76 -16.24 5.50
C GLU A 145 -1.78 -17.45 4.55
N LYS A 146 -2.52 -18.51 4.90
CA LYS A 146 -2.59 -19.76 4.10
C LYS A 146 -3.11 -19.52 2.68
N TYR A 147 -3.97 -18.52 2.49
CA TYR A 147 -4.56 -18.18 1.19
C TYR A 147 -3.52 -17.52 0.27
N LEU A 148 -2.55 -16.79 0.84
CA LEU A 148 -1.55 -16.03 0.10
C LEU A 148 -0.23 -16.81 0.01
N THR A 149 -0.31 -18.03 -0.53
CA THR A 149 0.87 -18.83 -0.84
C THR A 149 1.22 -18.68 -2.32
N ILE A 150 2.50 -18.48 -2.62
CA ILE A 150 3.04 -18.45 -3.98
C ILE A 150 3.85 -19.71 -4.28
N ASN A 151 3.80 -20.15 -5.54
CA ASN A 151 4.57 -21.25 -6.09
C ASN A 151 5.62 -20.72 -7.07
N THR A 152 6.88 -20.92 -6.72
CA THR A 152 8.03 -20.46 -7.48
C THR A 152 8.92 -21.64 -7.86
N HIS A 153 9.91 -21.40 -8.72
CA HIS A 153 10.93 -22.41 -9.03
C HIS A 153 11.81 -22.79 -7.82
N CYS A 154 11.81 -21.97 -6.76
CA CYS A 154 12.54 -22.20 -5.51
C CYS A 154 11.69 -22.94 -4.44
N GLY A 155 10.41 -23.19 -4.73
CA GLY A 155 9.45 -23.82 -3.82
C GLY A 155 8.27 -22.91 -3.47
N LEU A 156 7.56 -23.30 -2.41
CA LEU A 156 6.38 -22.60 -1.91
C LEU A 156 6.76 -21.59 -0.84
N TYR A 157 6.17 -20.39 -0.93
CA TYR A 157 6.36 -19.32 0.06
C TYR A 157 5.00 -18.77 0.48
N LYS A 158 4.78 -18.66 1.77
CA LYS A 158 3.56 -18.08 2.36
C LYS A 158 3.82 -16.62 2.73
N TYR A 159 2.92 -15.72 2.35
CA TYR A 159 2.99 -14.31 2.78
C TYR A 159 2.45 -14.13 4.20
N HIS A 160 3.11 -13.25 4.95
CA HIS A 160 2.69 -12.77 6.27
C HIS A 160 2.05 -11.37 6.21
N HIS A 161 2.14 -10.72 5.05
CA HIS A 161 1.64 -9.36 4.80
C HIS A 161 0.74 -9.35 3.57
N LEU A 162 -0.17 -8.38 3.51
CA LEU A 162 -1.09 -8.22 2.40
C LEU A 162 -0.31 -8.07 1.09
N SER A 163 -0.71 -8.83 0.09
CA SER A 163 0.03 -8.96 -1.17
C SER A 163 -0.73 -8.32 -2.32
N TYR A 164 0.02 -7.75 -3.25
CA TYR A 164 -0.55 -7.21 -4.48
C TYR A 164 -1.14 -8.33 -5.35
N GLY A 165 -2.21 -8.02 -6.08
CA GLY A 165 -2.93 -8.96 -6.93
C GLY A 165 -4.10 -9.65 -6.23
N VAL A 166 -4.19 -9.58 -4.90
CA VAL A 166 -5.38 -10.01 -4.15
C VAL A 166 -6.52 -9.03 -4.41
N GLY A 167 -7.70 -9.54 -4.78
CA GLY A 167 -8.84 -8.74 -5.21
C GLY A 167 -9.36 -7.78 -4.13
N SER A 168 -9.41 -8.23 -2.87
CA SER A 168 -9.89 -7.42 -1.74
C SER A 168 -8.82 -6.49 -1.13
N ALA A 169 -7.55 -6.60 -1.54
CA ALA A 169 -6.47 -5.82 -0.95
C ALA A 169 -6.68 -4.29 -1.00
N PRO A 170 -7.14 -3.69 -2.11
CA PRO A 170 -7.42 -2.25 -2.16
C PRO A 170 -8.47 -1.80 -1.13
N SER A 171 -9.57 -2.56 -1.01
CA SER A 171 -10.67 -2.28 -0.09
C SER A 171 -10.23 -2.38 1.37
N ILE A 172 -9.51 -3.45 1.71
CA ILE A 172 -8.96 -3.66 3.06
C ILE A 172 -8.01 -2.52 3.43
N PHE A 173 -7.09 -2.17 2.52
CA PHE A 173 -6.10 -1.14 2.78
C PHE A 173 -6.75 0.25 2.92
N GLN A 174 -7.71 0.58 2.04
CA GLN A 174 -8.44 1.84 2.12
C GLN A 174 -9.19 1.97 3.46
N ALA A 175 -9.85 0.91 3.93
CA ALA A 175 -10.54 0.91 5.22
C ALA A 175 -9.59 1.22 6.38
N VAL A 176 -8.41 0.60 6.40
CA VAL A 176 -7.38 0.87 7.40
C VAL A 176 -6.89 2.32 7.33
N MET A 177 -6.62 2.83 6.12
CA MET A 177 -6.16 4.21 5.94
C MET A 177 -7.21 5.25 6.36
N ASP A 178 -8.49 5.00 6.08
CA ASP A 178 -9.58 5.88 6.52
C ASP A 178 -9.73 5.89 8.05
N GLN A 179 -9.48 4.76 8.71
CA GLN A 179 -9.42 4.69 10.19
C GLN A 179 -8.22 5.45 10.75
N ILE A 180 -7.02 5.28 10.16
CA ILE A 180 -5.80 6.00 10.59
C ILE A 180 -5.97 7.52 10.44
N LEU A 181 -6.60 7.97 9.35
CA LEU A 181 -6.77 9.40 9.04
C LEU A 181 -8.06 10.00 9.59
N GLN A 182 -8.85 9.21 10.35
CA GLN A 182 -10.12 9.65 10.89
C GLN A 182 -9.95 10.93 11.75
N GLY A 183 -10.86 11.89 11.55
CA GLY A 183 -10.84 13.17 12.26
C GLY A 183 -9.94 14.24 11.64
N LEU A 184 -9.12 13.91 10.63
CA LEU A 184 -8.32 14.90 9.91
C LEU A 184 -9.12 15.55 8.77
N HIS A 185 -9.51 16.80 8.95
CA HIS A 185 -10.25 17.55 7.93
C HIS A 185 -9.34 17.98 6.76
N HIS A 186 -9.86 17.91 5.53
CA HIS A 186 -9.12 18.19 4.29
C HIS A 186 -7.84 17.34 4.13
N VAL A 187 -7.90 16.13 4.68
CA VAL A 187 -6.97 15.04 4.42
C VAL A 187 -7.81 13.88 3.88
N THR A 188 -7.33 13.21 2.85
CA THR A 188 -7.96 11.99 2.35
C THR A 188 -6.89 11.04 1.85
N CYS A 189 -7.15 9.74 1.90
CA CYS A 189 -6.31 8.75 1.25
C CYS A 189 -7.06 8.17 0.05
N PHE A 190 -6.34 7.92 -1.03
CA PHE A 190 -6.79 7.10 -2.13
C PHE A 190 -5.74 6.01 -2.36
N LEU A 191 -6.04 4.80 -1.89
CA LEU A 191 -5.11 3.67 -1.89
C LEU A 191 -3.78 3.99 -1.17
N ASP A 192 -2.70 4.18 -1.91
CA ASP A 192 -1.34 4.49 -1.42
C ASP A 192 -1.05 5.99 -1.37
N ASP A 193 -1.95 6.84 -1.86
CA ASP A 193 -1.76 8.28 -1.95
C ASP A 193 -2.53 9.01 -0.84
N ILE A 194 -1.80 9.60 0.12
CA ILE A 194 -2.39 10.53 1.10
C ILE A 194 -2.33 11.95 0.53
N LEU A 195 -3.48 12.62 0.50
CA LEU A 195 -3.64 13.97 0.00
C LEU A 195 -3.96 14.90 1.16
N VAL A 196 -3.22 16.00 1.23
CA VAL A 196 -3.37 17.05 2.24
C VAL A 196 -3.62 18.37 1.55
N THR A 197 -4.68 19.08 1.93
CA THR A 197 -4.94 20.42 1.40
C THR A 197 -5.32 21.46 2.45
N ALA A 198 -5.03 22.72 2.14
CA ALA A 198 -5.46 23.87 2.92
C ALA A 198 -5.54 25.15 2.07
N SER A 199 -6.23 26.16 2.59
CA SER A 199 -6.41 27.47 1.95
C SER A 199 -5.25 28.45 2.17
N THR A 200 -4.38 28.18 3.16
CA THR A 200 -3.26 29.04 3.57
C THR A 200 -2.04 28.17 3.90
N LYS A 201 -0.83 28.71 3.72
CA LYS A 201 0.42 27.98 3.96
C LYS A 201 0.54 27.48 5.40
N GLU A 202 0.18 28.31 6.36
CA GLU A 202 0.30 28.03 7.80
C GLU A 202 -0.60 26.85 8.20
N LYS A 203 -1.85 26.85 7.72
CA LYS A 203 -2.78 25.72 7.91
C LYS A 203 -2.26 24.45 7.23
N HIS A 204 -1.70 24.58 6.03
CA HIS A 204 -1.17 23.41 5.31
C HIS A 204 -0.03 22.75 6.10
N ILE A 205 0.96 23.54 6.52
CA ILE A 205 2.12 23.08 7.29
C ILE A 205 1.68 22.36 8.57
N ARG A 206 0.69 22.92 9.30
CA ARG A 206 0.14 22.28 10.50
C ARG A 206 -0.52 20.93 10.20
N LYS A 207 -1.32 20.84 9.14
CA LYS A 207 -1.96 19.59 8.74
C LYS A 207 -0.97 18.54 8.29
N LEU A 208 0.05 18.94 7.54
CA LEU A 208 1.11 18.04 7.13
C LEU A 208 1.85 17.47 8.35
N ASP A 209 2.11 18.31 9.35
CA ASP A 209 2.71 17.90 10.63
C ASP A 209 1.80 16.91 11.39
N GLU A 210 0.50 17.18 11.48
CA GLU A 210 -0.48 16.28 12.11
C GLU A 210 -0.57 14.91 11.41
N VAL A 211 -0.58 14.90 10.07
CA VAL A 211 -0.60 13.67 9.27
C VAL A 211 0.66 12.85 9.51
N LEU A 212 1.84 13.47 9.45
CA LEU A 212 3.12 12.78 9.65
C LEU A 212 3.29 12.28 11.09
N MET A 213 2.82 13.05 12.08
CA MET A 213 2.80 12.63 13.48
C MET A 213 1.95 11.37 13.68
N ARG A 214 0.70 11.39 13.19
CA ARG A 214 -0.20 10.22 13.29
C ARG A 214 0.34 9.01 12.54
N HIS A 215 0.93 9.26 11.37
CA HIS A 215 1.60 8.23 10.61
C HIS A 215 2.76 7.63 11.41
N GLY A 216 3.62 8.42 12.04
CA GLY A 216 4.73 7.92 12.86
C GLY A 216 4.32 7.13 14.09
N GLU A 217 3.20 7.46 14.72
CA GLU A 217 2.65 6.71 15.86
C GLU A 217 2.30 5.26 15.48
N VAL A 218 1.53 5.13 14.40
CA VAL A 218 1.02 3.85 13.87
C VAL A 218 2.09 3.12 13.05
N TRP A 219 3.01 3.87 12.44
CA TRP A 219 3.90 3.40 11.40
C TRP A 219 5.28 4.10 11.50
N PRO A 220 6.12 3.68 12.46
CA PRO A 220 7.32 4.43 12.84
C PRO A 220 8.44 4.44 11.79
N GLN A 221 8.40 3.55 10.80
CA GLN A 221 9.42 3.39 9.76
C GLN A 221 8.72 3.06 8.43
N SER A 222 8.17 4.10 7.81
CA SER A 222 7.56 4.01 6.49
C SER A 222 8.57 4.44 5.43
N LYS A 223 8.55 3.79 4.27
CA LYS A 223 9.18 4.34 3.09
C LYS A 223 8.13 5.20 2.38
N THR A 224 7.88 6.39 2.91
CA THR A 224 7.03 7.35 2.19
C THR A 224 7.93 8.15 1.22
N PHE A 225 7.35 8.86 0.26
CA PHE A 225 7.77 10.18 -0.26
C PHE A 225 8.05 10.31 -1.76
N GLN A 226 7.08 10.95 -2.41
CA GLN A 226 7.29 12.21 -3.14
C GLN A 226 6.29 13.24 -2.57
N VAL A 227 6.76 14.33 -1.94
CA VAL A 227 5.87 15.45 -1.58
C VAL A 227 5.71 16.36 -2.80
N ILE A 228 4.57 16.25 -3.48
CA ILE A 228 4.24 17.19 -4.57
C ILE A 228 3.54 18.39 -3.95
N TRP A 229 4.23 19.54 -3.92
CA TRP A 229 3.66 20.82 -3.54
C TRP A 229 3.16 21.57 -4.77
N GLY A 230 1.92 22.03 -4.74
CA GLY A 230 1.37 22.83 -5.84
C GLY A 230 0.13 23.62 -5.44
N THR A 231 -0.17 24.64 -6.24
CA THR A 231 -1.48 25.29 -6.24
C THR A 231 -2.36 24.62 -7.28
N ALA A 232 -3.56 24.19 -6.91
CA ALA A 232 -4.57 23.72 -7.87
C ALA A 232 -5.74 24.70 -7.83
N SER A 233 -6.09 25.24 -8.99
CA SER A 233 -7.22 26.18 -9.13
C SER A 233 -8.39 25.53 -9.90
N THR A 234 -8.16 24.37 -10.51
CA THR A 234 -9.12 23.70 -11.39
C THR A 234 -9.21 22.19 -11.14
N LYS A 235 -10.35 21.58 -11.52
CA LYS A 235 -10.56 20.13 -11.51
C LYS A 235 -9.48 19.38 -12.31
N LYS A 236 -8.96 20.00 -13.38
CA LYS A 236 -7.93 19.44 -14.27
C LYS A 236 -6.55 19.37 -13.62
N ASP A 237 -6.17 20.39 -12.85
CA ASP A 237 -4.91 20.40 -12.09
C ASP A 237 -4.88 19.30 -11.03
N PHE A 238 -6.03 19.05 -10.39
CA PHE A 238 -6.18 17.99 -9.41
C PHE A 238 -6.08 16.60 -10.03
N THR A 239 -6.77 16.36 -11.15
CA THR A 239 -6.65 15.08 -11.87
C THR A 239 -5.21 14.80 -12.28
N LEU A 240 -4.42 15.84 -12.56
CA LEU A 240 -2.98 15.68 -12.83
C LEU A 240 -2.18 15.30 -11.58
N LEU A 241 -2.54 15.82 -10.41
CA LEU A 241 -1.92 15.46 -9.12
C LEU A 241 -2.24 14.01 -8.69
N MET A 242 -3.40 13.50 -9.13
CA MET A 242 -3.85 12.12 -8.90
C MET A 242 -3.35 11.11 -9.92
N LYS A 243 -2.75 11.56 -11.03
CA LYS A 243 -2.14 10.63 -11.99
C LYS A 243 -0.85 10.07 -11.40
N ARG A 244 -0.73 8.74 -11.43
CA ARG A 244 0.51 8.00 -11.17
C ARG A 244 1.49 8.17 -12.34
#